data_AF-M6ZN95-F1
#
_entry.id   AF-M6ZN95-F1
#
_cell.length_a   1.000
_cell.length_b   1.000
_cell.length_c   1.000
_cell.angle_alpha   90.00
_cell.angle_beta   90.00
_cell.angle_gamma   90.00
#
_symmetry.space_group_name_H-M   'P 1'
#
loop_
_entity.id
_entity.type
_entity.pdbx_description
1 polymer ?
#
loop_
_entity_poly.entity_id
_entity_poly.type
_entity_poly.pdbx_seq_one_letter_code
_entity_poly.pdbx_strand_id
1 'polypeptide(L)'
;MNLKDCSTFYIKGDLRIVSIAAASILAKVSRDRYMISVSKKYPIYRFDQHKGYGTKLHEELILLHGLSDIHRRSFTGKFLEQISESNL
;
A
#
# COMPACT_ATOMS: atom_id res chain seq x y z
N MET A 1 -14.07 -28.57 23.81
CA MET A 1 -14.78 -27.83 22.74
C MET A 1 -13.84 -27.79 21.54
N ASN A 2 -14.16 -28.52 20.47
CA ASN A 2 -13.28 -28.72 19.32
C ASN A 2 -13.53 -27.57 18.32
N LEU A 3 -12.74 -26.50 18.43
CA LEU A 3 -12.75 -25.34 17.51
C LEU A 3 -12.11 -25.75 16.18
N LYS A 4 -12.76 -26.64 15.43
CA LYS A 4 -12.38 -26.88 14.03
C LYS A 4 -12.81 -25.66 13.22
N ASP A 5 -11.80 -24.88 12.84
CA ASP A 5 -11.75 -23.86 11.79
C ASP A 5 -13.03 -23.69 10.96
N CYS A 6 -13.97 -22.91 11.47
CA CYS A 6 -15.09 -22.37 10.69
C CYS A 6 -14.79 -20.90 10.40
N SER A 7 -13.71 -20.63 9.66
CA SER A 7 -13.43 -19.29 9.16
C SER A 7 -14.33 -19.03 7.94
N THR A 8 -15.45 -18.33 8.16
CA THR A 8 -16.34 -17.90 7.09
C THR A 8 -15.87 -16.56 6.51
N PHE A 9 -15.72 -16.49 5.18
CA PHE A 9 -15.36 -15.26 4.48
C PHE A 9 -16.61 -14.52 4.02
N TYR A 10 -16.61 -13.19 4.14
CA TYR A 10 -17.72 -12.34 3.74
C TYR A 10 -17.27 -11.30 2.70
N ILE A 11 -17.91 -11.30 1.54
CA ILE A 11 -17.72 -10.26 0.52
C ILE A 11 -18.23 -8.93 1.08
N LYS A 12 -17.36 -7.91 1.10
CA LYS A 12 -17.63 -6.58 1.70
C LYS A 12 -18.14 -6.69 3.15
N GLY A 13 -17.50 -7.58 3.93
CA GLY A 13 -17.89 -7.84 5.31
C GLY A 13 -17.81 -6.61 6.23
N ASP A 14 -16.92 -5.67 5.92
CA ASP A 14 -16.78 -4.38 6.60
C ASP A 14 -18.04 -3.50 6.49
N LEU A 15 -18.85 -3.65 5.44
CA LEU A 15 -20.13 -2.94 5.31
C LEU A 15 -21.29 -3.62 6.05
N ARG A 16 -21.11 -4.86 6.51
CA ARG A 16 -22.20 -5.73 6.99
C ARG A 16 -22.01 -6.21 8.42
N ILE A 17 -20.78 -6.28 8.90
CA ILE A 17 -20.41 -6.91 10.17
C ILE A 17 -19.54 -5.92 10.96
N VAL A 18 -20.03 -5.53 12.14
CA VAL A 18 -19.40 -4.49 12.98
C VAL A 18 -17.98 -4.86 13.40
N SER A 19 -17.70 -6.13 13.72
CA SER A 19 -16.35 -6.57 14.09
C SER A 19 -15.37 -6.48 12.91
N ILE A 20 -15.80 -6.79 11.69
CA ILE A 20 -14.98 -6.64 10.47
C ILE A 20 -14.75 -5.15 10.17
N ALA A 21 -15.76 -4.31 10.35
CA ALA A 21 -15.63 -2.86 10.21
C ALA A 21 -14.63 -2.27 11.22
N ALA A 22 -14.70 -2.67 12.48
CA ALA A 22 -13.75 -2.24 13.50
C ALA A 22 -12.32 -2.68 13.16
N ALA A 23 -12.14 -3.92 12.69
CA ALA A 23 -10.83 -4.42 12.26
C ALA A 23 -10.28 -3.64 11.05
N SER A 24 -11.11 -3.29 10.06
CA SER A 24 -10.66 -2.53 8.89
C SER A 24 -10.23 -1.10 9.27
N ILE A 25 -10.93 -0.44 10.20
CA ILE A 25 -10.56 0.87 10.74
C ILE A 25 -9.20 0.79 11.45
N LEU A 26 -9.02 -0.19 12.34
CA LEU A 26 -7.75 -0.40 13.05
C LEU A 26 -6.59 -0.63 12.07
N ALA A 27 -6.80 -1.46 11.05
CA ALA A 27 -5.81 -1.73 10.01
C ALA A 27 -5.44 -0.46 9.24
N LYS A 28 -6.43 0.33 8.79
CA LYS A 28 -6.21 1.56 8.04
C LYS A 28 -5.45 2.61 8.85
N VAL A 29 -5.91 2.90 10.07
CA VAL A 29 -5.28 3.91 10.94
C VAL A 29 -3.84 3.52 11.26
N SER A 30 -3.59 2.24 11.56
CA SER A 30 -2.25 1.74 11.85
C SER A 30 -1.33 1.85 10.63
N ARG A 31 -1.83 1.46 9.44
CA ARG A 31 -1.08 1.54 8.17
C ARG A 31 -0.70 2.98 7.83
N ASP A 32 -1.61 3.93 8.02
CA ASP A 32 -1.37 5.34 7.70
C ASP A 32 -0.34 5.97 8.64
N ARG A 33 -0.41 5.67 9.95
CA ARG A 33 0.61 6.10 10.93
C ARG A 33 1.99 5.55 10.57
N TYR A 34 2.06 4.28 10.18
CA TYR A 34 3.31 3.66 9.73
C TYR A 34 3.84 4.32 8.45
N MET A 35 3.00 4.69 7.48
CA MET A 35 3.50 5.41 6.29
C MET A 35 4.02 6.82 6.60
N ILE A 36 3.43 7.50 7.58
CA ILE A 36 3.94 8.80 8.04
C ILE A 36 5.32 8.62 8.69
N SER A 37 5.53 7.59 9.52
CA SER A 37 6.84 7.35 10.11
C SER A 37 7.89 6.94 9.07
N VAL A 38 7.50 6.11 8.11
CA VAL A 38 8.34 5.75 6.96
C VAL A 38 8.72 6.96 6.12
N SER A 39 7.81 7.92 5.90
CA SER A 39 8.11 9.15 5.16
C SER A 39 9.27 9.93 5.80
N LYS A 40 9.41 9.90 7.13
CA LYS A 40 10.56 10.51 7.82
C LYS A 40 11.89 9.84 7.47
N LYS A 41 11.89 8.52 7.25
CA LYS A 41 13.08 7.76 6.83
C LYS A 41 13.37 7.92 5.34
N TYR A 42 12.33 8.10 4.53
CA TYR A 42 12.39 8.20 3.07
C TYR A 42 11.71 9.50 2.57
N PRO A 43 12.21 10.68 2.97
CA PRO A 43 11.52 11.96 2.77
C PRO A 43 11.31 12.31 1.30
N ILE A 44 12.22 11.86 0.42
CA ILE A 44 12.14 12.11 -1.02
C ILE A 44 10.89 11.50 -1.65
N TYR A 45 10.35 10.42 -1.07
CA TYR A 45 9.19 9.72 -1.64
C TYR A 45 7.85 10.24 -1.13
N ARG A 46 7.81 11.14 -0.12
CA ARG A 46 6.56 11.79 0.37
C ARG A 46 5.42 10.83 0.71
N PHE A 47 5.76 9.69 1.32
CA PHE A 47 4.82 8.64 1.71
C PHE A 47 3.68 9.09 2.63
N ASP A 48 3.85 10.21 3.33
CA ASP A 48 2.82 10.83 4.14
C ASP A 48 1.64 11.37 3.31
N GLN A 49 1.83 11.68 2.03
CA GLN A 49 0.76 12.22 1.17
C GLN A 49 -0.08 11.11 0.53
N HIS A 50 0.58 10.09 -0.04
CA HIS A 50 -0.09 9.06 -0.84
C HIS A 50 -0.03 7.67 -0.20
N LYS A 51 0.56 7.50 0.99
CA LYS A 51 0.60 6.23 1.75
C LYS A 51 1.15 5.02 0.96
N GLY A 52 1.94 5.28 -0.08
CA GLY A 52 2.50 4.26 -0.96
C GLY A 52 1.58 3.75 -2.08
N TYR A 53 0.41 4.35 -2.28
CA TYR A 53 -0.39 4.13 -3.50
C TYR A 53 0.35 4.71 -4.72
N GLY A 54 0.16 4.11 -5.89
CA GLY A 54 0.72 4.57 -7.17
C GLY A 54 -0.05 5.78 -7.70
N THR A 55 0.13 6.93 -7.04
CA THR A 55 -0.34 8.22 -7.55
C THR A 55 0.69 8.78 -8.52
N LYS A 56 0.30 9.74 -9.37
CA LYS A 56 1.22 10.42 -10.29
C LYS A 56 2.48 10.95 -9.58
N LEU A 57 2.30 11.60 -8.43
CA LEU A 57 3.42 12.07 -7.60
C LEU A 57 4.36 10.93 -7.20
N HIS A 58 3.82 9.78 -6.79
CA HIS A 58 4.65 8.66 -6.35
C HIS A 58 5.43 8.04 -7.51
N GLU A 59 4.79 7.94 -8.68
CA GLU A 59 5.41 7.47 -9.91
C GLU A 59 6.56 8.40 -10.35
N GLU A 60 6.32 9.71 -10.38
CA GLU A 60 7.33 10.73 -10.69
C GLU A 60 8.55 10.64 -9.74
N LEU A 61 8.31 10.46 -8.43
CA LEU A 61 9.39 10.34 -7.44
C LEU A 61 10.17 9.03 -7.59
N ILE A 62 9.50 7.93 -7.94
CA ILE A 62 10.17 6.66 -8.27
C ILE A 62 11.03 6.81 -9.53
N LEU A 63 10.57 7.59 -10.51
CA LEU A 63 11.34 7.81 -11.73
C LEU A 63 12.58 8.65 -11.50
N LEU A 64 12.46 9.68 -10.66
CA LEU A 64 13.54 10.57 -10.35
C LEU A 64 14.61 9.93 -9.44
N HIS A 65 14.17 9.08 -8.50
CA HIS A 65 15.05 8.57 -7.43
C HIS A 65 15.25 7.05 -7.44
N GLY A 66 14.57 6.32 -8.33
CA GLY A 66 14.53 4.86 -8.33
C GLY A 66 13.63 4.29 -7.24
N LEU A 67 13.57 2.96 -7.14
CA LEU A 67 12.83 2.25 -6.09
C LEU A 67 13.60 2.23 -4.77
N SER A 68 12.89 2.43 -3.66
CA SER A 68 13.39 2.20 -2.31
C SER A 68 13.23 0.74 -1.88
N ASP A 69 13.84 0.37 -0.75
CA ASP A 69 13.78 -0.99 -0.18
C ASP A 69 12.37 -1.44 0.20
N ILE A 70 11.48 -0.49 0.50
CA ILE A 70 10.11 -0.79 0.94
C ILE A 70 9.12 -0.87 -0.23
N HIS A 71 9.55 -0.58 -1.46
CA HIS A 71 8.73 -0.74 -2.64
C HIS A 71 8.55 -2.23 -2.98
N ARG A 72 7.33 -2.59 -3.37
CA ARG A 72 7.03 -3.95 -3.82
C ARG A 72 7.46 -4.13 -5.27
N ARG A 73 8.69 -4.62 -5.47
CA ARG A 73 9.31 -4.81 -6.79
C ARG A 73 8.44 -5.63 -7.76
N SER A 74 7.76 -6.66 -7.27
CA SER A 74 6.83 -7.48 -8.06
C SER A 74 5.64 -6.71 -8.63
N PHE A 75 5.27 -5.58 -8.02
CA PHE A 75 4.19 -4.72 -8.49
C PHE A 75 4.68 -3.63 -9.46
N THR A 76 5.99 -3.33 -9.46
CA THR A 76 6.54 -2.18 -10.20
C THR A 76 7.02 -2.51 -11.60
N GLY A 77 7.14 -3.80 -11.95
CA GLY A 77 7.71 -4.24 -13.25
C GLY A 77 7.03 -3.59 -14.45
N LYS A 78 5.71 -3.72 -14.58
CA LYS A 78 4.95 -3.16 -15.72
C LYS A 78 5.12 -1.65 -15.87
N PHE A 79 5.15 -0.92 -14.76
CA PHE A 79 5.33 0.54 -14.76
C PHE A 79 6.74 0.92 -15.25
N LEU A 80 7.77 0.20 -14.83
CA LEU A 80 9.15 0.48 -15.23
C LEU A 80 9.44 0.05 -16.68
N GLU A 81 8.82 -1.04 -17.15
CA GLU A 81 8.94 -1.53 -18.54
C GLU A 81 8.35 -0.52 -19.54
N GLN A 82 7.15 0.00 -19.28
CA GLN A 82 6.49 1.00 -20.15
C GLN A 82 7.33 2.25 -20.40
N ILE A 83 8.22 2.60 -19.47
CA ILE A 83 9.03 3.81 -19.52
C ILE A 83 10.34 3.57 -20.29
N SER A 84 10.84 2.33 -20.29
CA SER A 84 11.94 1.94 -21.16
C SER A 84 11.53 2.00 -22.64
N GLU A 85 10.27 1.72 -22.96
CA GLU A 85 9.73 1.77 -24.32
C GLU A 85 9.38 3.19 -24.78
N SER A 86 9.00 4.10 -23.88
CA SER A 86 8.64 5.49 -24.23
C SER A 86 9.83 6.44 -24.36
N ASN A 87 11.00 6.05 -23.87
CA ASN A 87 12.26 6.81 -23.97
C ASN A 87 13.16 6.31 -25.14
N LEU A 88 12.63 5.42 -25.99
CA LEU A 88 13.15 5.08 -27.31
C LEU A 88 12.36 5.84 -28.38
#